data_AF-A0A7S3BDA5-F1
#
_entry.id   AF-A0A7S3BDA5-F1
#
_cell.length_a   1.000
_cell.length_b   1.000
_cell.length_c   1.000
_cell.angle_alpha   90.00
_cell.angle_beta   90.00
_cell.angle_gamma   90.00
#
_symmetry.space_group_name_H-M   'P 1'
#
loop_
_entity.id
_entity.type
_entity.pdbx_description
1 polymer ?
#
loop_
_entity_poly.entity_id
_entity_poly.type
_entity_poly.pdbx_seq_one_letter_code
_entity_poly.pdbx_strand_id
1 'polypeptide(L)'
;RPGPVTVSVDDSSQFASALLLSSRVGGWDVSVPEDANPNELPYVEMTRRMVEIFPHKGGEFQIEPDASSASYFHAVNALFPDIQPVEVMACQPPRVDGGTGWQIDAEYPRMTPRASSERSADSQDTKRSKSTHIVSRKTDLGDSIMTAISIAPLASCPYTFTSLGVLRKQECERVHALRDELTKCKALVTESGDTLEITPSAASELGDASICTYHDHRMAMCFATLGLAVGGIRIQDPCCVRKTVPSFFQILARPPPEGLGVRIWECDVEGKRVRQLEDPADLFAAK
;
A
#
# COMPACT_ATOMS: atom_id res chain seq x y z
N ARG A 1 -19.54 8.55 -31.04
CA ARG A 1 -20.82 9.27 -31.28
C ARG A 1 -21.44 9.55 -29.92
N PRO A 2 -22.16 10.66 -29.73
CA PRO A 2 -22.93 10.89 -28.51
C PRO A 2 -23.93 9.74 -28.28
N GLY A 3 -24.24 9.44 -27.03
CA GLY A 3 -25.16 8.38 -26.64
C GLY A 3 -24.64 7.46 -25.52
N PRO A 4 -25.35 6.36 -25.24
CA PRO A 4 -24.98 5.43 -24.18
C PRO A 4 -23.69 4.69 -24.51
N VAL A 5 -22.82 4.54 -23.50
CA VAL A 5 -21.57 3.78 -23.58
C VAL A 5 -21.44 2.92 -22.34
N THR A 6 -21.43 1.60 -22.52
CA THR A 6 -21.12 0.65 -21.45
C THR A 6 -19.69 0.17 -21.58
N VAL A 7 -18.95 0.21 -20.48
CA VAL A 7 -17.52 -0.12 -20.44
C VAL A 7 -17.23 -1.19 -19.39
N SER A 8 -16.57 -2.28 -19.81
CA SER A 8 -16.07 -3.29 -18.87
C SER A 8 -14.97 -2.71 -17.98
N VAL A 9 -14.96 -3.16 -16.74
CA VAL A 9 -14.02 -2.78 -15.68
C VAL A 9 -13.19 -3.98 -15.21
N ASP A 10 -13.29 -5.12 -15.90
CA ASP A 10 -12.65 -6.39 -15.50
C ASP A 10 -11.13 -6.31 -15.59
N ASP A 11 -10.60 -5.59 -16.58
CA ASP A 11 -9.18 -5.39 -16.76
C ASP A 11 -8.67 -4.13 -16.03
N SER A 12 -9.42 -3.03 -16.10
CA SER A 12 -9.01 -1.77 -15.45
C SER A 12 -10.16 -0.80 -15.26
N SER A 13 -10.26 -0.25 -14.05
CA SER A 13 -11.17 0.88 -13.73
C SER A 13 -10.81 2.17 -14.47
N GLN A 14 -9.58 2.28 -15.00
CA GLN A 14 -9.10 3.48 -15.70
C GLN A 14 -9.87 3.72 -17.00
N PHE A 15 -10.34 2.68 -17.68
CA PHE A 15 -11.13 2.83 -18.91
C PHE A 15 -12.45 3.54 -18.64
N ALA A 16 -13.18 3.11 -17.62
CA ALA A 16 -14.41 3.76 -17.18
C ALA A 16 -14.15 5.20 -16.71
N SER A 17 -13.08 5.39 -15.93
CA SER A 17 -12.71 6.70 -15.41
C SER A 17 -12.37 7.71 -16.53
N ALA A 18 -11.62 7.29 -17.54
CA ALA A 18 -11.26 8.13 -18.69
C ALA A 18 -12.49 8.58 -19.50
N LEU A 19 -13.44 7.67 -19.72
CA LEU A 19 -14.70 7.99 -20.39
C LEU A 19 -15.56 8.94 -19.54
N LEU A 20 -15.62 8.74 -18.22
CA LEU A 20 -16.35 9.63 -17.31
C LEU A 20 -15.80 11.05 -17.33
N LEU A 21 -14.47 11.22 -17.31
CA LEU A 21 -13.80 12.53 -17.34
C LEU A 21 -14.12 13.31 -18.63
N SER A 22 -14.30 12.62 -19.75
CA SER A 22 -14.55 13.21 -21.07
C SER A 22 -16.03 13.16 -21.50
N SER A 23 -16.91 12.58 -20.67
CA SER A 23 -18.32 12.31 -20.95
C SER A 23 -19.10 13.54 -21.42
N ARG A 24 -18.93 14.68 -20.75
CA ARG A 24 -19.60 15.94 -21.11
C ARG A 24 -19.21 16.46 -22.48
N VAL A 25 -17.93 16.36 -22.84
CA VAL A 25 -17.43 16.80 -24.15
C VAL A 25 -17.81 15.80 -25.25
N GLY A 26 -17.74 14.50 -24.95
CA GLY A 26 -18.09 13.42 -25.87
C GLY A 26 -19.60 13.23 -26.07
N GLY A 27 -20.43 13.81 -25.20
CA GLY A 27 -21.87 13.57 -25.17
C GLY A 27 -22.21 12.12 -24.81
N TRP A 28 -21.43 11.50 -23.93
CA TRP A 28 -21.57 10.10 -23.54
C TRP A 28 -22.30 9.94 -22.22
N ASP A 29 -23.24 9.00 -22.18
CA ASP A 29 -23.82 8.49 -20.94
C ASP A 29 -23.09 7.19 -20.57
N VAL A 30 -22.14 7.30 -19.63
CA VAL A 30 -21.18 6.23 -19.32
C VAL A 30 -21.71 5.37 -18.19
N SER A 31 -22.00 4.11 -18.49
CA SER A 31 -22.41 3.10 -17.53
C SER A 31 -21.36 1.99 -17.39
N VAL A 32 -21.34 1.35 -16.22
CA VAL A 32 -20.66 0.07 -15.99
C VAL A 32 -21.73 -1.03 -16.05
N PRO A 33 -21.38 -2.30 -16.33
CA PRO A 33 -22.32 -3.42 -16.33
C PRO A 33 -23.16 -3.48 -15.05
N GLU A 34 -24.43 -3.91 -15.14
CA GLU A 34 -25.35 -3.93 -13.98
C GLU A 34 -24.92 -4.89 -12.88
N ASP A 35 -24.18 -5.93 -13.23
CA ASP A 35 -23.56 -6.89 -12.31
C ASP A 35 -22.29 -6.35 -11.65
N ALA A 36 -21.79 -5.19 -12.08
CA ALA A 36 -20.66 -4.54 -11.45
C ALA A 36 -21.10 -3.87 -10.13
N ASN A 37 -20.59 -4.38 -9.01
CA ASN A 37 -20.88 -3.81 -7.70
C ASN A 37 -20.14 -2.45 -7.53
N PRO A 38 -20.85 -1.34 -7.25
CA PRO A 38 -20.21 -0.03 -7.05
C PRO A 38 -19.16 0.00 -5.94
N ASN A 39 -19.32 -0.82 -4.89
CA ASN A 39 -18.36 -0.92 -3.79
C ASN A 39 -17.02 -1.55 -4.22
N GLU A 40 -16.99 -2.17 -5.40
CA GLU A 40 -15.82 -2.85 -5.95
C GLU A 40 -15.12 -2.00 -7.03
N LEU A 41 -15.62 -0.77 -7.26
CA LEU A 41 -15.11 0.18 -8.25
C LEU A 41 -14.76 1.54 -7.60
N PRO A 42 -13.94 1.57 -6.54
CA PRO A 42 -13.69 2.79 -5.77
C PRO A 42 -13.14 3.94 -6.63
N TYR A 43 -12.26 3.65 -7.59
CA TYR A 43 -11.70 4.68 -8.48
C TYR A 43 -12.73 5.22 -9.51
N VAL A 44 -13.69 4.40 -9.93
CA VAL A 44 -14.77 4.86 -10.82
C VAL A 44 -15.70 5.78 -10.05
N GLU A 45 -16.06 5.42 -8.81
CA GLU A 45 -16.89 6.25 -7.95
C GLU A 45 -16.19 7.57 -7.58
N MET A 46 -14.90 7.51 -7.22
CA MET A 46 -14.07 8.71 -7.02
C MET A 46 -14.14 9.62 -8.25
N THR A 47 -14.00 9.06 -9.46
CA THR A 47 -14.06 9.83 -10.70
C THR A 47 -15.43 10.47 -10.91
N ARG A 48 -16.54 9.75 -10.65
CA ARG A 48 -17.91 10.30 -10.73
C ARG A 48 -18.07 11.50 -9.82
N ARG A 49 -17.70 11.36 -8.54
CA ARG A 49 -17.77 12.44 -7.55
C ARG A 49 -16.91 13.63 -7.91
N MET A 50 -15.69 13.38 -8.38
CA MET A 50 -14.78 14.43 -8.79
C MET A 50 -15.35 15.21 -9.98
N VAL A 51 -15.88 14.54 -11.01
CA VAL A 51 -16.51 15.19 -12.18
C VAL A 51 -17.73 16.05 -11.79
N GLU A 52 -18.52 15.60 -10.81
CA GLU A 52 -19.67 16.35 -10.29
C GLU A 52 -19.25 17.70 -9.70
N ILE A 53 -18.19 17.70 -8.87
CA ILE A 53 -17.81 18.90 -8.09
C ILE A 53 -16.68 19.73 -8.71
N PHE A 54 -15.96 19.21 -9.71
CA PHE A 54 -14.80 19.90 -10.29
C PHE A 54 -15.19 21.28 -10.84
N PRO A 55 -14.37 22.34 -10.62
CA PRO A 55 -14.73 23.69 -11.06
C PRO A 55 -14.64 23.84 -12.59
N HIS A 56 -15.79 23.78 -13.27
CA HIS A 56 -15.89 23.84 -14.74
C HIS A 56 -15.71 25.23 -15.36
N LYS A 57 -15.67 26.29 -14.54
CA LYS A 57 -15.49 27.68 -14.99
C LYS A 57 -14.14 28.28 -14.55
N GLY A 58 -13.20 27.42 -14.14
CA GLY A 58 -11.97 27.83 -13.46
C GLY A 58 -12.18 27.99 -11.94
N GLY A 59 -11.09 27.93 -11.18
CA GLY A 59 -11.08 28.00 -9.73
C GLY A 59 -9.91 27.21 -9.12
N GLU A 60 -9.91 27.11 -7.80
CA GLU A 60 -9.00 26.26 -7.04
C GLU A 60 -9.70 24.96 -6.66
N PHE A 61 -8.96 23.85 -6.67
CA PHE A 61 -9.45 22.55 -6.25
C PHE A 61 -8.39 21.88 -5.38
N GLN A 62 -8.73 21.68 -4.11
CA GLN A 62 -7.83 21.05 -3.16
C GLN A 62 -7.67 19.56 -3.50
N ILE A 63 -6.44 19.12 -3.70
CA ILE A 63 -6.10 17.71 -3.91
C ILE A 63 -5.82 17.06 -2.55
N GLU A 64 -6.42 15.89 -2.34
CA GLU A 64 -6.14 15.09 -1.16
C GLU A 64 -4.76 14.44 -1.25
N PRO A 65 -4.06 14.30 -0.11
CA PRO A 65 -2.90 13.45 -0.04
C PRO A 65 -3.24 11.99 -0.34
N ASP A 66 -2.29 11.28 -0.94
CA ASP A 66 -2.47 9.92 -1.41
C ASP A 66 -2.55 8.93 -0.24
N ALA A 67 -3.74 8.39 0.03
CA ALA A 67 -3.98 7.45 1.11
C ALA A 67 -3.23 6.13 0.90
N SER A 68 -3.01 5.76 -0.36
CA SER A 68 -2.16 4.63 -0.75
C SER A 68 -0.74 4.78 -0.21
N SER A 69 -0.11 5.94 -0.39
CA SER A 69 1.24 6.26 0.09
C SER A 69 1.29 6.53 1.59
N ALA A 70 0.20 7.06 2.17
CA ALA A 70 0.06 7.20 3.61
C ALA A 70 0.16 5.86 4.35
N SER A 71 -0.23 4.75 3.71
CA SER A 71 -0.18 3.41 4.32
C SER A 71 1.21 3.02 4.81
N TYR A 72 2.28 3.42 4.11
CA TYR A 72 3.66 3.11 4.50
C TYR A 72 4.03 3.71 5.87
N PHE A 73 3.51 4.91 6.15
CA PHE A 73 3.74 5.62 7.40
C PHE A 73 2.78 5.15 8.50
N HIS A 74 1.52 4.87 8.15
CA HIS A 74 0.57 4.26 9.09
C HIS A 74 1.00 2.87 9.56
N ALA A 75 1.66 2.10 8.69
CA ALA A 75 2.22 0.79 9.03
C ALA A 75 3.21 0.88 10.20
N VAL A 76 3.92 1.99 10.37
CA VAL A 76 4.85 2.21 11.49
C VAL A 76 4.15 2.05 12.84
N ASN A 77 2.91 2.54 12.96
CA ASN A 77 2.14 2.42 14.22
C ASN A 77 1.76 0.97 14.53
N ALA A 78 1.62 0.12 13.51
CA ALA A 78 1.36 -1.30 13.69
C ALA A 78 2.64 -2.10 14.01
N LEU A 79 3.78 -1.66 13.46
CA LEU A 79 5.10 -2.25 13.72
C LEU A 79 5.68 -1.86 15.08
N PHE A 80 5.40 -0.64 15.53
CA PHE A 80 5.95 -0.04 16.74
C PHE A 80 4.82 0.56 17.59
N PRO A 81 4.00 -0.25 18.27
CA PRO A 81 2.88 0.26 19.06
C PRO A 81 3.30 1.10 20.27
N ASP A 82 4.56 0.99 20.71
CA ASP A 82 5.08 1.61 21.93
C ASP A 82 5.70 3.01 21.70
N ILE A 83 5.84 3.45 20.44
CA ILE A 83 6.33 4.81 20.14
C ILE A 83 5.17 5.80 20.04
N GLN A 84 5.48 7.11 20.09
CA GLN A 84 4.47 8.13 19.78
C GLN A 84 3.89 7.84 18.38
N PRO A 85 2.55 7.74 18.23
CA PRO A 85 1.95 7.43 16.95
C PRO A 85 2.34 8.42 15.87
N VAL A 86 2.72 7.90 14.71
CA VAL A 86 2.92 8.67 13.49
C VAL A 86 1.57 9.19 13.03
N GLU A 87 1.43 10.51 13.05
CA GLU A 87 0.27 11.23 12.53
C GLU A 87 0.47 11.56 11.05
N VAL A 88 -0.39 11.01 10.20
CA VAL A 88 -0.45 11.38 8.77
C VAL A 88 -1.62 12.33 8.59
N MET A 89 -1.32 13.64 8.52
CA MET A 89 -2.27 14.76 8.70
C MET A 89 -3.44 14.86 7.71
N ALA A 90 -3.59 13.95 6.74
CA ALA A 90 -4.55 14.16 5.65
C ALA A 90 -5.21 12.89 5.08
N CYS A 91 -5.03 11.73 5.72
CA CYS A 91 -5.61 10.46 5.28
C CYS A 91 -6.40 9.73 6.39
N GLN A 92 -6.70 10.39 7.52
CA GLN A 92 -7.35 9.73 8.64
C GLN A 92 -8.89 9.77 8.53
N PRO A 93 -9.57 8.63 8.67
CA PRO A 93 -10.98 8.61 9.04
C PRO A 93 -11.13 8.95 10.54
N PRO A 94 -12.17 9.72 10.95
CA PRO A 94 -13.44 9.89 10.28
C PRO A 94 -13.43 11.06 9.28
N ARG A 95 -14.47 11.09 8.45
CA ARG A 95 -14.88 12.19 7.56
C ARG A 95 -15.07 13.50 8.34
N VAL A 96 -14.01 14.05 8.90
CA VAL A 96 -13.99 15.33 9.61
C VAL A 96 -12.62 15.93 9.36
N ASP A 97 -12.65 17.20 8.97
CA ASP A 97 -11.51 18.06 8.64
C ASP A 97 -10.82 17.75 7.30
N GLY A 98 -11.59 17.86 6.21
CA GLY A 98 -11.04 18.13 4.87
C GLY A 98 -10.87 16.93 3.92
N GLY A 99 -11.10 15.70 4.37
CA GLY A 99 -11.12 14.51 3.51
C GLY A 99 -12.52 14.16 2.98
N THR A 100 -12.61 13.81 1.70
CA THR A 100 -13.85 13.43 0.98
C THR A 100 -14.31 12.00 1.29
N GLY A 101 -13.38 11.14 1.72
CA GLY A 101 -13.61 9.71 1.91
C GLY A 101 -13.75 8.92 0.60
N TRP A 102 -13.19 9.42 -0.51
CA TRP A 102 -13.24 8.74 -1.81
C TRP A 102 -12.10 7.74 -2.03
N GLN A 103 -11.02 7.84 -1.25
CA GLN A 103 -9.89 6.93 -1.33
C GLN A 103 -10.12 5.71 -0.45
N ILE A 104 -10.34 4.53 -1.05
CA ILE A 104 -10.51 3.26 -0.33
C ILE A 104 -9.35 2.97 0.64
N ASP A 105 -8.13 3.36 0.26
CA ASP A 105 -6.92 3.15 1.07
C ASP A 105 -6.89 3.96 2.37
N ALA A 106 -7.80 4.91 2.57
CA ALA A 106 -7.94 5.60 3.86
C ALA A 106 -8.39 4.65 4.99
N GLU A 107 -8.91 3.45 4.65
CA GLU A 107 -9.25 2.41 5.62
C GLU A 107 -8.04 1.61 6.12
N TYR A 108 -6.83 1.84 5.56
CA TYR A 108 -5.61 1.11 5.95
C TYR A 108 -5.37 1.05 7.47
N PRO A 109 -5.50 2.12 8.28
CA PRO A 109 -5.27 2.04 9.73
C PRO A 109 -6.20 1.05 10.47
N ARG A 110 -7.38 0.77 9.91
CA ARG A 110 -8.33 -0.22 10.45
C ARG A 110 -8.02 -1.64 9.98
N MET A 111 -7.52 -1.79 8.77
CA MET A 111 -7.24 -3.08 8.12
C MET A 111 -5.79 -3.57 8.29
N THR A 112 -4.89 -2.72 8.81
CA THR A 112 -3.47 -3.04 8.94
C THR A 112 -3.25 -4.27 9.83
N PRO A 113 -2.42 -5.23 9.41
CA PRO A 113 -1.97 -6.30 10.30
C PRO A 113 -1.24 -5.71 11.50
N ARG A 114 -1.60 -6.15 12.71
CA ARG A 114 -1.04 -5.62 13.97
C ARG A 114 -0.21 -6.67 14.68
N ALA A 115 0.96 -6.27 15.18
CA ALA A 115 1.67 -7.02 16.20
C ALA A 115 0.82 -7.04 17.48
N SER A 116 0.81 -8.16 18.23
CA SER A 116 0.16 -8.19 19.54
C SER A 116 0.97 -7.36 20.52
N SER A 117 0.37 -6.30 21.09
CA SER A 117 1.01 -5.51 22.16
C SER A 117 1.14 -6.30 23.46
N GLU A 118 0.41 -7.40 23.63
CA GLU A 118 0.54 -8.29 24.78
C GLU A 118 0.30 -9.73 24.32
N ARG A 119 1.26 -10.63 24.53
CA ARG A 119 0.88 -12.02 24.81
C ARG A 119 0.29 -11.99 26.21
N SER A 120 -1.00 -11.68 26.33
CA SER A 120 -1.73 -11.96 27.56
C SER A 120 -1.57 -13.47 27.80
N ALA A 121 -0.74 -13.83 28.78
CA ALA A 121 -0.39 -15.20 29.13
C ALA A 121 -1.55 -15.92 29.84
N ASP A 122 -2.79 -15.64 29.42
CA ASP A 122 -4.00 -16.11 30.07
C ASP A 122 -5.08 -16.45 29.03
N SER A 123 -4.71 -17.29 28.08
CA SER A 123 -5.69 -18.12 27.38
C SER A 123 -5.06 -19.48 27.10
N GLN A 124 -5.07 -20.33 28.12
CA GLN A 124 -5.13 -21.78 27.92
C GLN A 124 -6.44 -22.10 27.21
N ASP A 125 -6.49 -21.84 25.90
CA ASP A 125 -7.51 -22.45 25.04
C ASP A 125 -6.79 -23.14 23.88
N THR A 126 -6.49 -24.42 24.13
CA THR A 126 -5.86 -25.37 23.22
C THR A 126 -6.79 -25.81 22.07
N LYS A 127 -7.65 -24.90 21.61
CA LYS A 127 -8.38 -25.00 20.36
C LYS A 127 -8.09 -23.74 19.55
N ARG A 128 -6.90 -23.68 18.94
CA ARG A 128 -6.58 -22.76 17.85
C ARG A 128 -7.63 -22.95 16.75
N SER A 129 -8.71 -22.18 16.80
CA SER A 129 -9.49 -21.89 15.61
C SER A 129 -8.50 -21.36 14.58
N LYS A 130 -8.40 -22.04 13.44
CA LYS A 130 -7.60 -21.63 12.27
C LYS A 130 -8.20 -20.38 11.61
N SER A 131 -8.77 -19.45 12.38
CA SER A 131 -9.38 -18.24 11.83
C SER A 131 -8.28 -17.32 11.37
N THR A 132 -8.14 -17.20 10.06
CA THR A 132 -7.32 -16.17 9.41
C THR A 132 -8.13 -14.90 9.24
N HIS A 133 -7.48 -13.74 9.35
CA HIS A 133 -8.09 -12.48 8.96
C HIS A 133 -8.07 -12.38 7.44
N ILE A 134 -9.24 -12.12 6.84
CA ILE A 134 -9.37 -11.97 5.39
C ILE A 134 -9.42 -10.48 5.06
N VAL A 135 -8.54 -10.03 4.16
CA VAL A 135 -8.53 -8.67 3.63
C VAL A 135 -8.65 -8.74 2.11
N SER A 136 -9.70 -8.13 1.57
CA SER A 136 -10.01 -8.13 0.15
C SER A 136 -9.50 -6.87 -0.53
N ARG A 137 -8.75 -7.02 -1.62
CA ARG A 137 -8.36 -5.88 -2.47
C ARG A 137 -9.57 -5.16 -3.08
N LYS A 138 -10.67 -5.88 -3.20
CA LYS A 138 -11.85 -5.42 -3.92
C LYS A 138 -12.71 -4.48 -3.05
N THR A 139 -12.76 -4.74 -1.76
CA THR A 139 -13.71 -4.09 -0.84
C THR A 139 -13.05 -3.37 0.33
N ASP A 140 -11.83 -3.74 0.71
CA ASP A 140 -11.24 -3.29 1.97
C ASP A 140 -10.08 -2.32 1.73
N LEU A 141 -9.15 -2.67 0.85
CA LEU A 141 -7.97 -1.87 0.50
C LEU A 141 -7.74 -1.90 -1.00
N GLY A 142 -7.37 -0.78 -1.60
CA GLY A 142 -6.97 -0.69 -3.00
C GLY A 142 -5.52 -1.17 -3.17
N ASP A 143 -4.64 -0.25 -3.50
CA ASP A 143 -3.23 -0.61 -3.69
C ASP A 143 -2.44 -0.64 -2.35
N SER A 144 -2.97 -0.05 -1.27
CA SER A 144 -2.37 -0.14 0.07
C SER A 144 -2.37 -1.56 0.66
N ILE A 145 -3.12 -2.49 0.03
CA ILE A 145 -3.06 -3.91 0.37
C ILE A 145 -1.65 -4.48 0.25
N MET A 146 -0.81 -3.95 -0.65
CA MET A 146 0.60 -4.38 -0.77
C MET A 146 1.38 -4.08 0.51
N THR A 147 1.12 -2.92 1.13
CA THR A 147 1.74 -2.55 2.41
C THR A 147 1.31 -3.51 3.51
N ALA A 148 0.00 -3.84 3.58
CA ALA A 148 -0.52 -4.81 4.53
C ALA A 148 0.11 -6.20 4.34
N ILE A 149 0.16 -6.69 3.09
CA ILE A 149 0.81 -7.96 2.73
C ILE A 149 2.27 -7.97 3.20
N SER A 150 3.01 -6.88 2.98
CA SER A 150 4.44 -6.82 3.30
C SER A 150 4.76 -6.88 4.80
N ILE A 151 3.87 -6.37 5.65
CA ILE A 151 4.06 -6.39 7.11
C ILE A 151 3.31 -7.52 7.81
N ALA A 152 2.41 -8.23 7.11
CA ALA A 152 1.66 -9.35 7.66
C ALA A 152 2.49 -10.47 8.29
N PRO A 153 3.75 -10.76 7.86
CA PRO A 153 4.59 -11.72 8.57
C PRO A 153 4.84 -11.35 10.04
N LEU A 154 4.72 -10.07 10.41
CA LEU A 154 4.93 -9.58 11.78
C LEU A 154 3.62 -9.49 12.60
N ALA A 155 2.49 -9.92 12.02
CA ALA A 155 1.20 -9.88 12.71
C ALA A 155 1.09 -10.93 13.83
N SER A 156 0.11 -10.77 14.71
CA SER A 156 -0.15 -11.76 15.78
C SER A 156 -0.87 -13.03 15.32
N CYS A 157 -1.48 -13.00 14.14
CA CYS A 157 -2.31 -14.08 13.59
C CYS A 157 -2.18 -14.16 12.05
N PRO A 158 -2.52 -15.29 11.41
CA PRO A 158 -2.46 -15.43 9.95
C PRO A 158 -3.43 -14.52 9.20
N TYR A 159 -2.99 -14.03 8.04
CA TYR A 159 -3.78 -13.20 7.13
C TYR A 159 -3.94 -13.87 5.76
N THR A 160 -5.12 -13.71 5.16
CA THR A 160 -5.43 -14.12 3.79
C THR A 160 -5.86 -12.89 3.01
N PHE A 161 -5.07 -12.54 1.99
CA PHE A 161 -5.34 -11.42 1.10
C PHE A 161 -5.96 -11.92 -0.19
N THR A 162 -7.16 -11.46 -0.54
CA THR A 162 -7.94 -11.99 -1.67
C THR A 162 -8.17 -10.94 -2.75
N SER A 163 -8.68 -11.37 -3.90
CA SER A 163 -9.03 -10.52 -5.04
C SER A 163 -7.83 -9.75 -5.62
N LEU A 164 -6.65 -10.38 -5.61
CA LEU A 164 -5.38 -9.78 -6.05
C LEU A 164 -5.18 -9.79 -7.58
N GLY A 165 -6.14 -10.28 -8.36
CA GLY A 165 -5.98 -10.50 -9.81
C GLY A 165 -5.61 -9.24 -10.61
N VAL A 166 -6.10 -8.07 -10.22
CA VAL A 166 -5.70 -6.78 -10.85
C VAL A 166 -4.21 -6.49 -10.63
N LEU A 167 -3.67 -6.82 -9.45
CA LEU A 167 -2.26 -6.55 -9.13
C LEU A 167 -1.29 -7.34 -10.03
N ARG A 168 -1.74 -8.47 -10.59
CA ARG A 168 -0.96 -9.30 -11.51
C ARG A 168 -0.69 -8.64 -12.87
N LYS A 169 -1.55 -7.69 -13.27
CA LYS A 169 -1.53 -7.03 -14.58
C LYS A 169 -1.02 -5.58 -14.55
N GLN A 170 -0.51 -5.15 -13.40
CA GLN A 170 -0.06 -3.78 -13.17
C GLN A 170 1.40 -3.59 -13.60
N GLU A 171 2.16 -2.69 -12.98
CA GLU A 171 3.54 -2.36 -13.37
C GLU A 171 4.47 -3.58 -13.46
N CYS A 172 4.25 -4.57 -12.61
CA CYS A 172 4.82 -5.89 -12.68
C CYS A 172 3.78 -6.94 -12.25
N GLU A 173 4.14 -8.22 -12.28
CA GLU A 173 3.37 -9.26 -11.61
C GLU A 173 3.57 -9.11 -10.09
N ARG A 174 2.78 -8.23 -9.47
CA ARG A 174 2.96 -7.83 -8.07
C ARG A 174 2.69 -8.95 -7.08
N VAL A 175 1.81 -9.91 -7.41
CA VAL A 175 1.46 -11.00 -6.50
C VAL A 175 2.62 -11.98 -6.38
N HIS A 176 3.19 -12.34 -7.52
CA HIS A 176 4.40 -13.14 -7.65
C HIS A 176 5.60 -12.44 -7.03
N ALA A 177 5.77 -11.15 -7.30
CA ALA A 177 6.85 -10.35 -6.72
C ALA A 177 6.74 -10.28 -5.18
N LEU A 178 5.55 -10.00 -4.63
CA LEU A 178 5.34 -9.99 -3.17
C LEU A 178 5.64 -11.36 -2.55
N ARG A 179 5.15 -12.45 -3.15
CA ARG A 179 5.44 -13.81 -2.69
C ARG A 179 6.95 -14.08 -2.70
N ASP A 180 7.63 -13.82 -3.81
CA ASP A 180 9.07 -14.10 -3.96
C ASP A 180 9.92 -13.31 -2.98
N GLU A 181 9.71 -12.00 -2.93
CA GLU A 181 10.51 -11.12 -2.09
C GLU A 181 10.24 -11.39 -0.59
N LEU A 182 8.99 -11.71 -0.19
CA LEU A 182 8.70 -12.16 1.17
C LEU A 182 9.32 -13.53 1.49
N THR A 183 9.31 -14.46 0.54
CA THR A 183 9.96 -15.78 0.71
C THR A 183 11.47 -15.62 0.87
N LYS A 184 12.12 -14.69 0.15
CA LYS A 184 13.54 -14.33 0.37
C LYS A 184 13.77 -13.76 1.77
N CYS A 185 12.81 -13.01 2.30
CA CYS A 185 12.81 -12.58 3.70
C CYS A 185 12.55 -13.71 4.70
N LYS A 186 12.42 -14.96 4.26
CA LYS A 186 12.11 -16.16 5.06
C LYS A 186 10.68 -16.19 5.62
N ALA A 187 9.79 -15.33 5.13
CA ALA A 187 8.38 -15.38 5.51
C ALA A 187 7.69 -16.59 4.86
N LEU A 188 6.69 -17.13 5.56
CA LEU A 188 5.86 -18.23 5.07
C LEU A 188 4.66 -17.67 4.31
N VAL A 189 4.71 -17.78 2.98
CA VAL A 189 3.68 -17.28 2.06
C VAL A 189 3.18 -18.41 1.16
N THR A 190 1.86 -18.58 1.10
CA THR A 190 1.20 -19.52 0.18
C THR A 190 0.39 -18.73 -0.84
N GLU A 191 0.66 -18.95 -2.12
CA GLU A 191 -0.10 -18.37 -3.23
C GLU A 191 -1.12 -19.40 -3.76
N SER A 192 -2.38 -18.99 -3.92
CA SER A 192 -3.44 -19.82 -4.50
C SER A 192 -4.40 -18.98 -5.32
N GLY A 193 -4.29 -19.04 -6.66
CA GLY A 193 -5.03 -18.14 -7.54
C GLY A 193 -4.80 -16.68 -7.14
N ASP A 194 -5.84 -15.86 -7.08
CA ASP A 194 -5.73 -14.44 -6.70
C ASP A 194 -5.68 -14.20 -5.18
N THR A 195 -5.03 -15.10 -4.45
CA THR A 195 -4.95 -15.08 -2.99
C THR A 195 -3.50 -15.29 -2.52
N LEU A 196 -3.10 -14.53 -1.51
CA LEU A 196 -1.89 -14.76 -0.72
C LEU A 196 -2.27 -15.03 0.74
N GLU A 197 -1.85 -16.18 1.27
CA GLU A 197 -1.94 -16.50 2.69
C GLU A 197 -0.57 -16.29 3.34
N ILE A 198 -0.53 -15.52 4.42
CA ILE A 198 0.69 -15.20 5.16
C ILE A 198 0.58 -15.72 6.58
N THR A 199 1.56 -16.55 6.96
CA THR A 199 1.70 -17.06 8.32
C THR A 199 2.66 -16.17 9.11
N PRO A 200 2.32 -15.78 10.35
CA PRO A 200 3.20 -14.99 11.21
C PRO A 200 4.54 -15.63 11.50
N SER A 201 5.55 -14.81 11.73
CA SER A 201 6.91 -15.18 12.12
C SER A 201 7.47 -14.14 13.08
N ALA A 202 8.43 -14.53 13.92
CA ALA A 202 9.12 -13.53 14.75
C ALA A 202 10.00 -12.64 13.87
N ALA A 203 10.14 -11.36 14.20
CA ALA A 203 11.01 -10.44 13.45
C ALA A 203 12.46 -10.94 13.34
N SER A 204 12.95 -11.67 14.35
CA SER A 204 14.28 -12.29 14.39
C SER A 204 14.45 -13.46 13.41
N GLU A 205 13.36 -14.04 12.91
CA GLU A 205 13.37 -15.15 11.95
C GLU A 205 13.33 -14.63 10.50
N LEU A 206 13.02 -13.35 10.32
CA LEU A 206 12.93 -12.69 9.03
C LEU A 206 14.23 -11.95 8.68
N GLY A 207 14.38 -11.65 7.39
CA GLY A 207 15.38 -10.70 6.90
C GLY A 207 16.61 -11.35 6.24
N ASP A 208 17.67 -10.55 6.15
CA ASP A 208 18.84 -10.81 5.30
C ASP A 208 18.47 -11.11 3.84
N ALA A 209 17.73 -10.18 3.24
CA ALA A 209 17.20 -10.33 1.89
C ALA A 209 17.58 -9.13 1.01
N SER A 210 17.99 -9.42 -0.22
CA SER A 210 18.12 -8.43 -1.29
C SER A 210 16.84 -8.44 -2.13
N ILE A 211 16.11 -7.33 -2.07
CA ILE A 211 14.78 -7.18 -2.65
C ILE A 211 14.88 -6.63 -4.06
N CYS A 212 14.37 -7.39 -5.03
CA CYS A 212 14.17 -6.89 -6.39
C CYS A 212 12.90 -6.04 -6.43
N THR A 213 12.99 -4.82 -6.99
CA THR A 213 11.83 -3.91 -7.06
C THR A 213 11.04 -4.06 -8.34
N TYR A 214 11.57 -4.73 -9.37
CA TYR A 214 10.91 -4.89 -10.67
C TYR A 214 10.52 -3.54 -11.31
N HIS A 215 11.29 -2.48 -11.02
CA HIS A 215 11.00 -1.08 -11.36
C HIS A 215 9.66 -0.56 -10.80
N ASP A 216 9.13 -1.22 -9.78
CA ASP A 216 7.90 -0.85 -9.11
C ASP A 216 8.19 -0.15 -7.77
N HIS A 217 7.86 1.14 -7.76
CA HIS A 217 7.87 1.99 -6.57
C HIS A 217 7.19 1.38 -5.34
N ARG A 218 6.08 0.65 -5.50
CA ARG A 218 5.38 0.03 -4.37
C ARG A 218 6.17 -1.11 -3.77
N MET A 219 6.86 -1.91 -4.59
CA MET A 219 7.76 -2.95 -4.08
C MET A 219 8.88 -2.32 -3.24
N ALA A 220 9.50 -1.25 -3.72
CA ALA A 220 10.53 -0.54 -2.95
C ALA A 220 9.99 -0.02 -1.61
N MET A 221 8.86 0.70 -1.61
CA MET A 221 8.30 1.28 -0.38
C MET A 221 7.77 0.22 0.59
N CYS A 222 7.11 -0.84 0.11
CA CYS A 222 6.62 -1.93 0.97
C CYS A 222 7.77 -2.62 1.72
N PHE A 223 8.84 -2.99 1.01
CA PHE A 223 9.96 -3.66 1.65
C PHE A 223 10.85 -2.73 2.46
N ALA A 224 10.88 -1.42 2.15
CA ALA A 224 11.47 -0.42 3.05
C ALA A 224 10.70 -0.36 4.37
N THR A 225 9.37 -0.36 4.33
CA THR A 225 8.51 -0.39 5.51
C THR A 225 8.75 -1.66 6.34
N LEU A 226 8.81 -2.84 5.72
CA LEU A 226 9.19 -4.08 6.43
C LEU A 226 10.59 -3.97 7.05
N GLY A 227 11.55 -3.39 6.31
CA GLY A 227 12.93 -3.17 6.75
C GLY A 227 13.09 -2.23 7.95
N LEU A 228 12.04 -1.50 8.35
CA LEU A 228 12.03 -0.74 9.61
C LEU A 228 12.08 -1.69 10.82
N ALA A 229 11.36 -2.81 10.76
CA ALA A 229 11.25 -3.79 11.85
C ALA A 229 12.13 -5.02 11.65
N VAL A 230 12.54 -5.31 10.41
CA VAL A 230 13.33 -6.50 10.05
C VAL A 230 14.73 -6.09 9.59
N GLY A 231 15.74 -6.62 10.28
CA GLY A 231 17.14 -6.34 9.96
C GLY A 231 17.62 -6.96 8.64
N GLY A 232 18.52 -6.27 7.95
CA GLY A 232 19.22 -6.82 6.78
C GLY A 232 18.42 -6.81 5.47
N ILE A 233 17.33 -6.05 5.39
CA ILE A 233 16.63 -5.79 4.12
C ILE A 233 17.43 -4.80 3.28
N ARG A 234 17.71 -5.15 2.02
CA ARG A 234 18.44 -4.33 1.05
C ARG A 234 17.58 -4.18 -0.20
N ILE A 235 17.33 -2.95 -0.65
CA ILE A 235 16.40 -2.67 -1.77
C ILE A 235 17.22 -2.39 -3.02
N GLN A 236 16.96 -3.13 -4.10
CA GLN A 236 17.54 -2.88 -5.41
C GLN A 236 16.75 -1.79 -6.15
N ASP A 237 17.43 -0.89 -6.87
CA ASP A 237 16.77 0.24 -7.56
C ASP A 237 15.79 1.02 -6.65
N PRO A 238 16.24 1.55 -5.49
CA PRO A 238 15.37 2.33 -4.60
C PRO A 238 14.86 3.62 -5.26
N CYS A 239 15.49 4.09 -6.34
CA CYS A 239 15.08 5.29 -7.06
C CYS A 239 13.72 5.17 -7.77
N CYS A 240 13.20 3.95 -7.97
CA CYS A 240 11.88 3.77 -8.58
C CYS A 240 10.74 4.44 -7.78
N VAL A 241 10.93 4.72 -6.47
CA VAL A 241 9.97 5.46 -5.63
C VAL A 241 9.60 6.84 -6.17
N ARG A 242 10.43 7.42 -7.06
CA ARG A 242 10.17 8.70 -7.74
C ARG A 242 8.82 8.77 -8.46
N LYS A 243 8.22 7.61 -8.78
CA LYS A 243 6.93 7.54 -9.47
C LYS A 243 5.80 8.20 -8.66
N THR A 244 5.80 8.07 -7.33
CA THR A 244 4.74 8.63 -6.48
C THR A 244 5.27 9.41 -5.28
N VAL A 245 6.34 8.95 -4.64
CA VAL A 245 6.90 9.58 -3.44
C VAL A 245 8.42 9.74 -3.59
N PRO A 246 8.90 10.69 -4.42
CA PRO A 246 10.34 10.90 -4.64
C PRO A 246 11.11 11.24 -3.35
N SER A 247 10.45 11.82 -2.36
CA SER A 247 11.00 12.14 -1.05
C SER A 247 10.84 11.03 -0.01
N PHE A 248 10.45 9.80 -0.39
CA PHE A 248 10.12 8.73 0.55
C PHE A 248 11.23 8.46 1.57
N PHE A 249 12.44 8.20 1.10
CA PHE A 249 13.59 7.93 1.96
C PHE A 249 14.03 9.17 2.76
N GLN A 250 13.86 10.37 2.21
CA GLN A 250 14.09 11.61 2.97
C GLN A 250 13.14 11.70 4.18
N ILE A 251 11.85 11.43 3.99
CA ILE A 251 10.86 11.48 5.07
C ILE A 251 11.20 10.47 6.15
N LEU A 252 11.59 9.24 5.78
CA LEU A 252 12.01 8.23 6.76
C LEU A 252 13.25 8.67 7.55
N ALA A 253 14.23 9.29 6.90
CA ALA A 253 15.49 9.69 7.51
C ALA A 253 15.43 10.95 8.37
N ARG A 254 14.49 11.86 8.09
CA ARG A 254 14.32 13.09 8.89
C ARG A 254 14.10 12.77 10.37
N PRO A 255 14.67 13.55 11.30
CA PRO A 255 14.45 13.32 12.73
C PRO A 255 12.99 13.61 13.12
N PRO A 256 12.47 12.97 14.18
CA PRO A 256 11.20 13.37 14.77
C PRO A 256 11.20 14.86 15.17
N PRO A 257 10.09 15.59 14.99
CA PRO A 257 8.77 15.10 14.58
C PRO A 257 8.54 15.07 13.05
N GLU A 258 9.52 15.48 12.23
CA GLU A 258 9.36 15.61 10.77
C GLU A 258 9.61 14.30 9.99
N GLY A 259 10.01 13.24 10.69
CA GLY A 259 10.30 11.91 10.15
C GLY A 259 10.55 10.89 11.25
N LEU A 260 11.18 9.76 10.89
CA LEU A 260 11.40 8.63 11.81
C LEU A 260 12.84 8.50 12.31
N GLY A 261 13.78 9.30 11.80
CA GLY A 261 15.20 9.21 12.14
C GLY A 261 15.88 7.93 11.64
N VAL A 262 15.36 7.33 10.56
CA VAL A 262 15.86 6.06 10.03
C VAL A 262 17.24 6.27 9.40
N ARG A 263 18.19 5.41 9.77
CA ARG A 263 19.51 5.40 9.15
C ARG A 263 19.50 4.53 7.89
N ILE A 264 19.76 5.16 6.76
CA ILE A 264 19.78 4.50 5.45
C ILE A 264 21.24 4.31 5.03
N TRP A 265 21.54 3.13 4.49
CA TRP A 265 22.89 2.74 4.13
C TRP A 265 22.95 2.28 2.68
N GLU A 266 23.99 2.73 1.99
CA GLU A 266 24.49 2.09 0.78
C GLU A 266 25.20 0.79 1.17
N CYS A 267 24.95 -0.26 0.39
CA CYS A 267 25.54 -1.59 0.59
C CYS A 267 26.31 -2.02 -0.67
N ASP A 268 27.40 -2.77 -0.48
CA ASP A 268 28.10 -3.41 -1.59
C ASP A 268 27.36 -4.68 -2.10
N VAL A 269 27.95 -5.35 -3.09
CA VAL A 269 27.39 -6.57 -3.70
C VAL A 269 27.30 -7.76 -2.73
N GLU A 270 28.06 -7.73 -1.63
CA GLU A 270 28.01 -8.74 -0.56
C GLU A 270 26.99 -8.36 0.52
N GLY A 271 26.35 -7.18 0.40
CA GLY A 271 25.36 -6.68 1.34
C GLY A 271 25.96 -5.99 2.57
N LYS A 272 27.26 -5.69 2.57
CA LYS A 272 27.93 -4.98 3.66
C LYS A 272 27.69 -3.48 3.51
N ARG A 273 27.40 -2.83 4.64
CA ARG A 273 27.24 -1.36 4.72
C ARG A 273 28.56 -0.68 4.36
N VAL A 274 28.52 0.19 3.36
CA VAL A 274 29.70 0.95 2.90
C VAL A 274 29.63 2.43 3.28
N ARG A 275 28.45 3.05 3.17
CA ARG A 275 28.26 4.48 3.41
C ARG A 275 26.88 4.73 3.97
N GLN A 276 26.79 5.54 5.03
CA GLN A 276 25.50 6.04 5.51
C GLN A 276 25.08 7.21 4.62
N LEU A 277 23.83 7.20 4.16
CA LEU A 277 23.26 8.29 3.36
C LEU A 277 22.68 9.34 4.30
N GLU A 278 23.37 10.48 4.43
CA GLU A 278 22.97 11.59 5.31
C GLU A 278 22.59 12.85 4.53
N ASP A 279 23.09 13.02 3.29
CA ASP A 279 22.73 14.15 2.44
C ASP A 279 21.30 13.98 1.92
N PRO A 280 20.40 14.97 2.11
CA PRO A 280 19.06 14.94 1.54
C PRO A 280 19.05 14.67 0.02
N ALA A 281 20.06 15.11 -0.73
CA ALA A 281 20.15 14.86 -2.17
C ALA A 281 20.34 13.37 -2.49
N ASP A 282 21.14 12.65 -1.70
CA ASP A 282 21.35 11.20 -1.84
C ASP A 282 20.08 10.39 -1.51
N LEU A 283 19.20 10.96 -0.70
CA LEU A 283 17.94 10.35 -0.25
C LEU A 283 16.74 10.73 -1.13
N PHE A 284 16.90 11.71 -2.01
CA PHE A 284 15.86 12.09 -2.97
C PHE A 284 15.97 11.24 -4.22
N ALA A 285 14.88 10.59 -4.63
CA ALA A 285 14.85 9.87 -5.88
C ALA A 285 14.72 10.86 -7.06
N ALA A 286 15.86 11.38 -7.50
CA ALA A 286 15.98 12.25 -8.67
C ALA A 286 15.79 11.46 -9.99
N LYS A 287 15.66 12.19 -11.10
CA LYS A 287 15.39 11.63 -12.45
C LYS A 287 16.42 10.60 -12.88
#